data_AF-A0A1U8HWF5-F1
#
_entry.id   AF-A0A1U8HWF5-F1
#
_cell.length_a   1.000
_cell.length_b   1.000
_cell.length_c   1.000
_cell.angle_alpha   90.00
_cell.angle_beta   90.00
_cell.angle_gamma   90.00
#
_symmetry.space_group_name_H-M   'P 1'
#
loop_
_entity.id
_entity.type
_entity.pdbx_description
1 polymer ?
#
loop_
_entity_poly.entity_id
_entity_poly.type
_entity_poly.pdbx_seq_one_letter_code
_entity_poly.pdbx_strand_id
1 'polypeptide(L)'
;MSGRSYKDHFIHFEKERKANGCPSYFWFFASFLTQVPCLFLWVTSIRRMSLDNYPGFDSGGALWFKNLTELPHDVSGFIFPFLIAGLHYLNVQISFASSSVGKVDSFLTKVFKFYLDILTLPLFGVSLLIPQGSLVYWVTNSSFSVIQQLTLKHSAVRAILGLPDKDAPTARAPSVEPTSMQPTIPVQNLSPKELLALSVKHLSREEKDQAVLLLKLALERDPEYVKAMVVMGQTLMQKGLMEDAIEYLERAISKLSLAGHPTEVENVDLLILSSQWAGVVYMKQGKKAEGLAHLETIASLKEPEDPKSKAHYFDGLLLLASALFDFGRKAEALKFLKLVVAYNPKYNYLLEELKNEEYDFASNLASSRRRDY
;
A
#
# COMPACT_ATOMS: atom_id res chain seq x y z
N MET A 1 -17.40 -2.65 5.04
CA MET A 1 -17.29 -3.94 4.33
C MET A 1 -18.68 -4.28 3.84
N SER A 2 -19.01 -3.97 2.58
CA SER A 2 -20.34 -4.26 2.04
C SER A 2 -20.54 -5.77 1.98
N GLY A 3 -21.66 -6.26 2.52
CA GLY A 3 -22.00 -7.68 2.63
C GLY A 3 -22.38 -8.35 1.31
N ARG A 4 -21.82 -7.89 0.17
CA ARG A 4 -21.97 -8.60 -1.10
C ARG A 4 -21.01 -9.77 -1.12
N SER A 5 -21.54 -10.95 -1.45
CA SER A 5 -20.72 -12.15 -1.59
C SER A 5 -19.65 -11.88 -2.66
N TYR A 6 -18.41 -12.35 -2.44
CA TYR A 6 -17.34 -12.28 -3.45
C TYR A 6 -17.80 -12.75 -4.84
N LYS A 7 -18.76 -13.67 -4.86
CA LYS A 7 -19.42 -14.17 -6.06
C LYS A 7 -20.14 -13.07 -6.85
N ASP A 8 -20.82 -12.14 -6.20
CA ASP A 8 -21.57 -11.08 -6.85
C ASP A 8 -20.64 -10.04 -7.49
N HIS A 9 -19.52 -9.73 -6.83
CA HIS A 9 -18.47 -8.88 -7.40
C HIS A 9 -17.84 -9.53 -8.63
N PHE A 10 -17.59 -10.84 -8.59
CA PHE A 10 -17.05 -11.56 -9.73
C PHE A 10 -18.02 -11.60 -10.92
N ILE A 11 -19.30 -11.89 -10.68
CA ILE A 11 -20.34 -11.89 -11.73
C ILE A 11 -20.48 -10.50 -12.36
N HIS A 12 -20.49 -9.45 -11.55
CA HIS A 12 -20.57 -8.07 -12.04
C HIS A 12 -19.36 -7.72 -12.92
N PHE A 13 -18.15 -8.01 -12.45
CA PHE A 13 -16.95 -7.79 -13.25
C PHE A 13 -16.99 -8.57 -14.56
N GLU A 14 -17.41 -9.84 -14.55
CA GLU A 14 -17.44 -10.66 -15.77
C GLU A 14 -18.41 -10.08 -16.81
N LYS A 15 -19.55 -9.54 -16.36
CA LYS A 15 -20.52 -8.86 -17.22
C LYS A 15 -19.92 -7.62 -17.88
N GLU A 16 -19.29 -6.74 -17.10
CA GLU A 16 -18.63 -5.53 -17.61
C GLU A 16 -17.47 -5.87 -18.55
N ARG A 17 -16.68 -6.90 -18.23
CA ARG A 17 -15.58 -7.38 -19.09
C ARG A 17 -16.08 -7.81 -20.47
N LYS A 18 -17.18 -8.58 -20.52
CA LYS A 18 -17.77 -9.03 -21.79
C LYS A 18 -18.37 -7.86 -22.58
N ALA A 19 -19.06 -6.94 -21.90
CA ALA A 19 -19.66 -5.76 -22.53
C ALA A 19 -18.63 -4.86 -23.22
N ASN A 20 -17.43 -4.73 -22.63
CA ASN A 20 -16.34 -3.93 -23.17
C ASN A 20 -15.41 -4.70 -24.13
N GLY A 21 -15.75 -5.95 -24.49
CA GLY A 21 -14.92 -6.76 -25.39
C GLY A 21 -13.55 -7.16 -24.83
N CYS A 22 -13.35 -7.05 -23.52
CA CYS A 22 -12.07 -7.34 -22.88
C CYS A 22 -11.75 -8.86 -22.93
N PRO A 23 -10.49 -9.26 -23.18
CA PRO A 23 -10.07 -10.66 -23.16
C PRO A 23 -10.42 -11.39 -21.86
N SER A 24 -10.42 -12.73 -21.88
CA SER A 24 -10.66 -13.53 -20.67
C SER A 24 -9.54 -13.32 -19.65
N TYR A 25 -9.79 -13.66 -18.38
CA TYR A 25 -8.75 -13.63 -17.34
C TYR A 25 -7.51 -14.47 -17.70
N PHE A 26 -7.70 -15.52 -18.49
CA PHE A 26 -6.62 -16.38 -18.93
C PHE A 26 -5.73 -15.74 -20.00
N TRP A 27 -6.12 -14.59 -20.56
CA TRP A 27 -5.30 -13.84 -21.52
C TRP A 27 -3.92 -13.50 -20.97
N PHE A 28 -3.81 -13.27 -19.65
CA PHE A 28 -2.52 -13.04 -19.01
C PHE A 28 -1.56 -14.23 -19.19
N PHE A 29 -2.08 -15.46 -19.14
CA PHE A 29 -1.27 -16.66 -19.34
C PHE A 29 -0.88 -16.89 -20.80
N ALA A 30 -1.63 -16.36 -21.76
CA ALA A 30 -1.33 -16.53 -23.18
C ALA A 30 0.10 -16.05 -23.50
N SER A 31 0.49 -14.88 -22.99
CA SER A 31 1.84 -14.35 -23.17
C SER A 31 2.92 -15.28 -22.59
N PHE A 32 2.70 -15.80 -21.38
CA PHE A 32 3.64 -16.73 -20.75
C PHE A 32 3.74 -18.06 -21.52
N LEU A 33 2.60 -18.62 -21.92
CA LEU A 33 2.53 -19.88 -22.66
C LEU A 33 3.20 -19.78 -24.04
N THR A 34 3.24 -18.59 -24.65
CA THR A 34 3.99 -18.37 -25.89
C THR A 34 5.47 -18.09 -25.63
N GLN A 35 5.80 -17.21 -24.69
CA GLN A 35 7.18 -16.77 -24.47
C GLN A 35 8.08 -17.87 -23.91
N VAL A 36 7.60 -18.66 -22.96
CA VAL A 36 8.42 -19.65 -22.24
C VAL A 36 8.94 -20.74 -23.18
N PRO A 37 8.12 -21.39 -24.03
CA PRO A 37 8.63 -22.37 -25.00
C PRO A 37 9.64 -21.77 -25.98
N CYS A 38 9.38 -20.56 -26.50
CA CYS A 38 10.31 -19.88 -27.39
C CYS A 38 11.65 -19.61 -26.70
N LEU A 39 11.64 -19.12 -25.45
CA LEU A 39 12.85 -18.89 -24.67
C LEU A 39 13.66 -20.18 -24.51
N PHE A 40 13.01 -21.28 -24.11
CA PHE A 40 13.69 -22.57 -23.95
C PHE A 40 14.24 -23.09 -25.26
N LEU A 41 13.51 -22.96 -26.36
CA LEU A 41 13.99 -23.33 -27.69
C LEU A 41 15.29 -22.57 -28.02
N TRP A 42 15.30 -21.24 -27.91
CA TRP A 42 16.48 -20.44 -28.24
C TRP A 42 17.68 -20.75 -27.32
N VAL A 43 17.47 -20.79 -26.01
CA VAL A 43 18.55 -21.06 -25.04
C VAL A 43 19.12 -22.46 -25.25
N THR A 44 18.27 -23.47 -25.43
CA THR A 44 18.76 -24.85 -25.60
C THR A 44 19.45 -25.07 -26.93
N SER A 45 18.93 -24.49 -28.02
CA SER A 45 19.57 -24.57 -29.34
C SER A 45 20.96 -23.93 -29.33
N ILE A 46 21.09 -22.68 -28.88
CA ILE A 46 22.38 -21.97 -28.90
C ILE A 46 23.37 -22.63 -27.94
N ARG A 47 22.92 -23.08 -26.78
CA ARG A 47 23.76 -23.83 -25.84
C ARG A 47 24.26 -25.12 -26.44
N ARG A 48 23.40 -25.91 -27.10
CA ARG A 48 23.83 -27.13 -27.80
C ARG A 48 24.81 -26.83 -28.92
N MET A 49 24.56 -25.81 -29.74
CA MET A 49 25.51 -25.40 -30.79
C MET A 49 26.89 -25.05 -30.21
N SER A 50 26.92 -24.41 -29.04
CA SER A 50 28.17 -24.07 -28.35
C SER A 50 28.88 -25.30 -27.77
N LEU A 51 28.14 -26.26 -27.19
CA LEU A 51 28.71 -27.45 -26.55
C LEU A 51 29.08 -28.56 -27.52
N ASP A 52 28.31 -28.69 -28.61
CA ASP A 52 28.48 -29.74 -29.62
C ASP A 52 29.45 -29.32 -30.75
N ASN A 53 30.15 -28.18 -30.58
CA ASN A 53 31.11 -27.61 -31.53
C ASN A 53 30.53 -27.45 -32.94
N TYR A 54 29.36 -26.81 -33.04
CA TYR A 54 28.72 -26.56 -34.33
C TYR A 54 29.66 -25.75 -35.25
N PRO A 55 29.75 -26.06 -36.56
CA PRO A 55 30.69 -25.40 -37.46
C PRO A 55 30.61 -23.87 -37.40
N GLY A 56 31.76 -23.23 -37.21
CA GLY A 56 31.89 -21.78 -37.12
C GLY A 56 31.65 -21.17 -35.73
N PHE A 57 31.23 -21.93 -34.71
CA PHE A 57 31.11 -21.40 -33.34
C PHE A 57 32.47 -21.21 -32.66
N ASP A 58 33.49 -21.94 -33.09
CA ASP A 58 34.87 -21.82 -32.59
C ASP A 58 35.56 -20.50 -32.99
N SER A 59 35.08 -19.84 -34.04
CA SER A 59 35.76 -18.70 -34.67
C SER A 59 34.82 -17.57 -35.15
N GLY A 60 33.51 -17.80 -35.15
CA GLY A 60 32.50 -16.89 -35.70
C GLY A 60 32.03 -15.78 -34.78
N GLY A 61 32.59 -15.66 -33.58
CA GLY A 61 32.36 -14.53 -32.70
C GLY A 61 33.10 -13.26 -33.13
N ALA A 62 33.03 -12.21 -32.33
CA ALA A 62 33.62 -10.91 -32.63
C ALA A 62 34.34 -10.31 -31.42
N LEU A 63 35.14 -9.26 -31.65
CA LEU A 63 35.81 -8.49 -30.60
C LEU A 63 36.60 -9.39 -29.63
N TRP A 64 36.18 -9.47 -28.36
CA TRP A 64 36.82 -10.26 -27.30
C TRP A 64 36.26 -11.68 -27.13
N PHE A 65 35.25 -12.05 -27.92
CA PHE A 65 34.51 -13.31 -27.80
C PHE A 65 34.53 -14.12 -29.10
N LYS A 66 35.71 -14.27 -29.74
CA LYS A 66 35.84 -14.95 -31.04
C LYS A 66 35.39 -16.41 -31.00
N ASN A 67 35.73 -17.12 -29.93
CA ASN A 67 35.30 -18.49 -29.70
C ASN A 67 34.04 -18.52 -28.83
N LEU A 68 32.92 -18.95 -29.41
CA LEU A 68 31.61 -19.01 -28.76
C LEU A 68 31.42 -20.30 -27.94
N THR A 69 32.28 -21.31 -28.11
CA THR A 69 32.21 -22.59 -27.38
C THR A 69 32.84 -22.49 -25.99
N GLU A 70 33.75 -21.54 -25.80
CA GLU A 70 34.47 -21.34 -24.56
C GLU A 70 33.61 -20.71 -23.47
N LEU A 71 33.98 -20.97 -22.22
CA LEU A 71 33.48 -20.22 -21.08
C LEU A 71 34.14 -18.83 -21.03
N PRO A 72 33.54 -17.86 -20.33
CA PRO A 72 34.22 -16.62 -19.95
C PRO A 72 35.58 -16.91 -19.31
N HIS A 73 36.64 -16.47 -19.98
CA HIS A 73 38.02 -16.58 -19.51
C HIS A 73 38.73 -15.25 -19.73
N ASP A 74 39.83 -15.06 -19.02
CA ASP A 74 40.61 -13.83 -18.97
C ASP A 74 39.82 -12.58 -18.53
N VAL A 75 40.51 -11.44 -18.48
CA VAL A 75 39.93 -10.17 -18.00
C VAL A 75 38.73 -9.74 -18.86
N SER A 76 38.77 -9.99 -20.17
CA SER A 76 37.67 -9.65 -21.08
C SER A 76 36.47 -10.60 -20.99
N GLY A 77 36.66 -11.82 -20.49
CA GLY A 77 35.56 -12.78 -20.29
C GLY A 77 34.48 -12.25 -19.34
N PHE A 78 34.84 -11.37 -18.41
CA PHE A 78 33.91 -10.77 -17.46
C PHE A 78 32.95 -9.74 -18.06
N ILE A 79 33.16 -9.28 -19.30
CA ILE A 79 32.33 -8.25 -19.93
C ILE A 79 30.86 -8.70 -20.02
N PHE A 80 30.58 -9.89 -20.55
CA PHE A 80 29.20 -10.39 -20.63
C PHE A 80 28.55 -10.61 -19.25
N PRO A 81 29.21 -11.27 -18.27
CA PRO A 81 28.72 -11.35 -16.89
C PRO A 81 28.32 -10.00 -16.29
N PHE A 82 29.16 -8.97 -16.41
CA PHE A 82 28.84 -7.64 -15.92
C PHE A 82 27.67 -7.01 -16.66
N LEU A 83 27.59 -7.19 -17.98
CA LEU A 83 26.45 -6.69 -18.78
C LEU A 83 25.15 -7.39 -18.38
N ILE A 84 25.13 -8.71 -18.20
CA ILE A 84 23.95 -9.46 -17.78
C ILE A 84 23.47 -8.98 -16.41
N ALA A 85 24.39 -8.87 -15.45
CA ALA A 85 24.11 -8.37 -14.11
C ALA A 85 23.56 -6.94 -14.14
N GLY A 86 24.23 -6.04 -14.86
CA GLY A 86 23.82 -4.64 -14.99
C GLY A 86 22.47 -4.48 -15.68
N LEU A 87 22.23 -5.21 -16.77
CA LEU A 87 20.96 -5.18 -17.51
C LEU A 87 19.82 -5.75 -16.67
N HIS A 88 20.04 -6.83 -15.91
CA HIS A 88 19.05 -7.36 -14.97
C HIS A 88 18.71 -6.33 -13.89
N TYR A 89 19.72 -5.75 -13.25
CA TYR A 89 19.52 -4.73 -12.21
C TYR A 89 18.76 -3.51 -12.75
N LEU A 90 19.15 -3.03 -13.94
CA LEU A 90 18.48 -1.92 -14.63
C LEU A 90 17.02 -2.27 -14.95
N ASN A 91 16.76 -3.48 -15.46
CA ASN A 91 15.42 -3.97 -15.75
C ASN A 91 14.53 -4.00 -14.48
N VAL A 92 15.09 -4.41 -13.33
CA VAL A 92 14.40 -4.36 -12.03
C VAL A 92 14.11 -2.91 -11.64
N GLN A 93 15.09 -1.99 -11.72
CA GLN A 93 14.84 -0.58 -11.37
C GLN A 93 13.75 0.04 -12.25
N ILE A 94 13.79 -0.21 -13.57
CA ILE A 94 12.80 0.29 -14.52
C ILE A 94 11.40 -0.26 -14.21
N SER A 95 11.30 -1.56 -13.89
CA SER A 95 10.02 -2.23 -13.59
C SER A 95 9.37 -1.70 -12.30
N PHE A 96 10.18 -1.48 -11.25
CA PHE A 96 9.68 -0.99 -9.97
C PHE A 96 9.50 0.53 -9.92
N ALA A 97 10.22 1.30 -10.75
CA ALA A 97 10.01 2.75 -10.86
C ALA A 97 8.70 3.13 -11.59
N SER A 98 8.14 2.23 -12.41
CA SER A 98 7.02 2.54 -13.32
C SER A 98 5.77 1.71 -13.07
N SER A 99 5.79 0.87 -12.05
CA SER A 99 4.61 0.11 -11.66
C SER A 99 3.76 0.96 -10.72
N SER A 100 2.45 0.99 -10.95
CA SER A 100 1.47 1.45 -9.96
C SER A 100 1.53 0.64 -8.66
N VAL A 101 2.38 -0.39 -8.59
CA VAL A 101 2.76 -1.14 -7.39
C VAL A 101 3.55 -0.25 -6.41
N GLY A 102 4.18 0.84 -6.87
CA GLY A 102 4.69 1.89 -5.97
C GLY A 102 3.61 2.64 -5.19
N LYS A 103 2.32 2.53 -5.58
CA LYS A 103 1.17 3.03 -4.79
C LYS A 103 0.67 2.00 -3.76
N VAL A 104 1.15 0.77 -3.81
CA VAL A 104 0.93 -0.24 -2.76
C VAL A 104 2.25 -0.39 -2.04
N ASP A 105 2.52 0.52 -1.09
CA ASP A 105 3.72 0.50 -0.25
C ASP A 105 3.66 -0.67 0.75
N SER A 106 3.63 -1.89 0.22
CA SER A 106 3.59 -3.13 0.99
C SER A 106 5.02 -3.59 1.25
N PHE A 107 5.28 -3.98 2.50
CA PHE A 107 6.52 -4.64 2.91
C PHE A 107 6.91 -5.78 1.95
N LEU A 108 5.93 -6.55 1.45
CA LEU A 108 6.16 -7.64 0.51
C LEU A 108 6.78 -7.17 -0.82
N THR A 109 6.34 -6.01 -1.35
CA THR A 109 6.91 -5.42 -2.57
C THR A 109 8.37 -5.01 -2.36
N LYS A 110 8.69 -4.41 -1.20
CA LYS A 110 10.06 -4.00 -0.86
C LYS A 110 10.98 -5.22 -0.72
N VAL A 111 10.53 -6.26 -0.01
CA VAL A 111 11.27 -7.53 0.14
C VAL A 111 11.47 -8.20 -1.22
N PHE A 112 10.43 -8.25 -2.05
CA PHE A 112 10.51 -8.86 -3.38
C PHE A 112 11.47 -8.10 -4.31
N LYS A 113 11.43 -6.76 -4.30
CA LYS A 113 12.40 -5.94 -5.04
C LYS A 113 13.82 -6.20 -4.56
N PHE A 114 14.04 -6.18 -3.24
CA PHE A 114 15.35 -6.42 -2.65
C PHE A 114 15.91 -7.80 -3.02
N TYR A 115 15.06 -8.83 -3.01
CA TYR A 115 15.41 -10.16 -3.50
C TYR A 115 15.87 -10.13 -4.97
N LEU A 116 15.10 -9.46 -5.85
CA LEU A 116 15.45 -9.34 -7.27
C LEU A 116 16.74 -8.54 -7.51
N ASP A 117 17.02 -7.53 -6.67
CA ASP A 117 18.28 -6.78 -6.70
C ASP A 117 19.45 -7.69 -6.31
N ILE A 118 19.33 -8.47 -5.23
CA ILE A 118 20.36 -9.43 -4.80
C ILE A 118 20.60 -10.51 -5.86
N LEU A 119 19.55 -10.94 -6.57
CA LEU A 119 19.64 -11.96 -7.62
C LEU A 119 20.64 -11.61 -8.75
N THR A 120 20.99 -10.33 -8.87
CA THR A 120 22.08 -9.84 -9.74
C THR A 120 23.42 -10.57 -9.50
N LEU A 121 23.77 -10.85 -8.24
CA LEU A 121 25.04 -11.48 -7.88
C LEU A 121 25.10 -12.96 -8.28
N PRO A 122 24.09 -13.81 -7.96
CA PRO A 122 24.02 -15.16 -8.52
C PRO A 122 24.01 -15.20 -10.04
N LEU A 123 23.31 -14.27 -10.71
CA LEU A 123 23.26 -14.23 -12.18
C LEU A 123 24.65 -13.96 -12.78
N PHE A 124 25.42 -13.06 -12.17
CA PHE A 124 26.82 -12.86 -12.53
C PHE A 124 27.61 -14.18 -12.38
N GLY A 125 27.51 -14.84 -11.23
CA GLY A 125 28.22 -16.11 -10.98
C GLY A 125 27.84 -17.22 -11.97
N VAL A 126 26.55 -17.41 -12.23
CA VAL A 126 26.05 -18.42 -13.19
C VAL A 126 26.52 -18.12 -14.61
N SER A 127 26.60 -16.85 -15.00
CA SER A 127 27.04 -16.48 -16.35
C SER A 127 28.50 -16.87 -16.63
N LEU A 128 29.35 -17.00 -15.60
CA LEU A 128 30.72 -17.51 -15.75
C LEU A 128 30.78 -19.00 -16.11
N LEU A 129 29.68 -19.73 -15.90
CA LEU A 129 29.57 -21.18 -16.13
C LEU A 129 28.86 -21.53 -17.43
N ILE A 130 28.65 -20.54 -18.30
CA ILE A 130 27.87 -20.68 -19.53
C ILE A 130 28.75 -20.31 -20.73
N PRO A 131 28.71 -21.06 -21.85
CA PRO A 131 29.49 -20.73 -23.05
C PRO A 131 29.16 -19.36 -23.61
N GLN A 132 30.16 -18.67 -24.15
CA GLN A 132 30.04 -17.30 -24.65
C GLN A 132 28.94 -17.13 -25.70
N GLY A 133 28.69 -18.12 -26.57
CA GLY A 133 27.58 -18.09 -27.52
C GLY A 133 26.21 -17.92 -26.86
N SER A 134 25.97 -18.59 -25.74
CA SER A 134 24.72 -18.44 -24.98
C SER A 134 24.64 -17.10 -24.26
N LEU A 135 25.79 -16.54 -23.84
CA LEU A 135 25.85 -15.22 -23.20
C LEU A 135 25.54 -14.09 -24.18
N VAL A 136 25.96 -14.20 -25.44
CA VAL A 136 25.60 -13.24 -26.50
C VAL A 136 24.07 -13.17 -26.65
N TYR A 137 23.40 -14.32 -26.73
CA TYR A 137 21.94 -14.35 -26.76
C TYR A 137 21.32 -13.72 -25.51
N TRP A 138 21.84 -14.03 -24.33
CA TRP A 138 21.31 -13.48 -23.08
C TRP A 138 21.42 -11.96 -23.07
N VAL A 139 22.62 -11.41 -23.31
CA VAL A 139 22.86 -9.97 -23.31
C VAL A 139 22.00 -9.26 -24.35
N THR A 140 21.88 -9.81 -25.56
CA THR A 140 21.06 -9.20 -26.62
C THR A 140 19.57 -9.22 -26.27
N ASN A 141 19.04 -10.33 -25.77
CA ASN A 141 17.64 -10.44 -25.33
C ASN A 141 17.34 -9.52 -24.13
N SER A 142 18.24 -9.45 -23.15
CA SER A 142 18.11 -8.54 -22.00
C SER A 142 18.19 -7.07 -22.43
N SER A 143 19.09 -6.74 -23.35
CA SER A 143 19.20 -5.38 -23.92
C SER A 143 17.92 -4.99 -24.65
N PHE A 144 17.40 -5.89 -25.50
CA PHE A 144 16.14 -5.67 -26.20
C PHE A 144 14.98 -5.44 -25.22
N SER A 145 14.91 -6.23 -24.15
CA SER A 145 13.88 -6.09 -23.11
C SER A 145 13.93 -4.72 -22.42
N VAL A 146 15.14 -4.25 -22.05
CA VAL A 146 15.33 -2.92 -21.46
C VAL A 146 14.97 -1.82 -22.46
N ILE A 147 15.44 -1.90 -23.70
CA ILE A 147 15.13 -0.94 -24.76
C ILE A 147 13.63 -0.89 -25.00
N GLN A 148 12.97 -2.05 -25.11
CA GLN A 148 11.52 -2.15 -25.27
C GLN A 148 10.80 -1.47 -24.11
N GLN A 149 11.22 -1.72 -22.86
CA GLN A 149 10.60 -1.07 -21.70
C GLN A 149 10.79 0.45 -21.69
N LEU A 150 11.98 0.94 -21.99
CA LEU A 150 12.25 2.38 -22.08
C LEU A 150 11.45 3.03 -23.21
N THR A 151 11.40 2.39 -24.37
CA THR A 151 10.62 2.82 -25.54
C THR A 151 9.13 2.89 -25.20
N LEU A 152 8.59 1.87 -24.52
CA LEU A 152 7.19 1.86 -24.07
C LEU A 152 6.90 2.81 -22.91
N LYS A 153 7.91 3.35 -22.22
CA LYS A 153 7.72 4.43 -21.24
C LYS A 153 7.65 5.80 -21.92
N HIS A 154 8.26 5.97 -23.08
CA HIS A 154 8.31 7.26 -23.76
C HIS A 154 6.91 7.71 -24.21
N SER A 155 6.46 8.87 -23.74
CA SER A 155 5.09 9.39 -23.96
C SER A 155 4.69 9.46 -25.44
N ALA A 156 5.60 9.92 -26.32
CA ALA A 156 5.32 9.98 -27.76
C ALA A 156 5.08 8.58 -28.38
N VAL A 157 5.84 7.57 -27.97
CA VAL A 157 5.67 6.20 -28.47
C VAL A 157 4.35 5.63 -27.96
N ARG A 158 4.02 5.87 -26.69
CA ARG A 158 2.73 5.46 -26.11
C ARG A 158 1.57 6.10 -26.86
N ALA A 159 1.64 7.40 -27.16
CA ALA A 159 0.63 8.11 -27.93
C ALA A 159 0.45 7.52 -29.34
N ILE A 160 1.55 7.24 -30.05
CA ILE A 160 1.51 6.59 -31.38
C ILE A 160 0.85 5.20 -31.30
N LEU A 161 1.14 4.44 -30.24
CA LEU A 161 0.57 3.10 -30.03
C LEU A 161 -0.84 3.12 -29.42
N GLY A 162 -1.42 4.28 -29.13
CA GLY A 162 -2.71 4.40 -28.44
C GLY A 162 -2.71 3.88 -27.01
N LEU A 163 -1.53 3.77 -26.38
CA LEU A 163 -1.39 3.32 -25.00
C LEU A 163 -1.66 4.50 -24.04
N PRO A 164 -2.42 4.27 -22.95
CA PRO A 164 -2.71 5.33 -21.97
C PRO A 164 -1.40 5.82 -21.35
N ASP A 165 -1.19 7.12 -21.24
CA ASP A 165 0.05 7.63 -20.65
C ASP A 165 0.10 7.29 -19.13
N LYS A 166 1.28 6.82 -18.69
CA LYS A 166 1.53 6.37 -17.31
C LYS A 166 1.80 7.55 -16.37
N ASP A 167 2.41 8.60 -16.91
CA ASP A 167 2.76 9.84 -16.23
C ASP A 167 1.82 10.98 -16.60
N ALA A 168 1.01 10.80 -17.67
CA ALA A 168 -0.27 11.48 -17.70
C ALA A 168 -0.91 11.17 -16.36
N PRO A 169 -1.27 12.18 -15.57
CA PRO A 169 -1.99 11.93 -14.34
C PRO A 169 -3.12 11.01 -14.74
N THR A 170 -3.13 9.73 -14.28
CA THR A 170 -4.28 8.81 -14.39
C THR A 170 -5.46 9.69 -14.19
N ALA A 171 -6.18 10.05 -15.27
CA ALA A 171 -6.87 11.33 -15.41
C ALA A 171 -7.12 11.84 -14.02
N ARG A 172 -6.24 12.75 -13.52
CA ARG A 172 -6.37 13.33 -12.18
C ARG A 172 -7.88 13.46 -12.05
N ALA A 173 -8.54 12.73 -11.15
CA ALA A 173 -9.86 13.21 -10.75
C ALA A 173 -9.51 14.64 -10.32
N PRO A 174 -9.96 15.65 -11.10
CA PRO A 174 -9.12 16.77 -11.50
C PRO A 174 -8.39 17.34 -10.29
N SER A 175 -7.08 17.57 -10.43
CA SER A 175 -6.41 18.53 -9.56
C SER A 175 -7.07 19.85 -9.87
N VAL A 176 -8.15 20.15 -9.16
CA VAL A 176 -8.78 21.46 -9.19
C VAL A 176 -7.87 22.34 -8.36
N GLU A 177 -6.86 22.91 -9.01
CA GLU A 177 -6.72 24.36 -8.93
C GLU A 177 -7.30 24.93 -10.23
N PRO A 178 -7.95 26.10 -10.15
CA PRO A 178 -9.33 26.24 -10.57
C PRO A 178 -9.43 26.62 -12.04
N THR A 179 -9.44 25.62 -12.93
CA THR A 179 -9.99 25.82 -14.27
C THR A 179 -11.40 25.25 -14.33
N SER A 180 -12.34 26.11 -13.92
CA SER A 180 -13.75 26.17 -14.35
C SER A 180 -14.41 24.88 -14.84
N MET A 181 -14.40 23.81 -14.04
CA MET A 181 -15.51 22.85 -14.08
C MET A 181 -16.50 23.36 -13.06
N GLN A 182 -17.33 24.30 -13.52
CA GLN A 182 -18.51 24.73 -12.79
C GLN A 182 -19.21 23.47 -12.28
N PRO A 183 -19.36 23.30 -10.94
CA PRO A 183 -20.27 22.30 -10.44
C PRO A 183 -21.59 22.52 -11.16
N THR A 184 -22.23 21.43 -11.62
CA THR A 184 -23.59 21.53 -12.13
C THR A 184 -24.36 22.45 -11.20
N ILE A 185 -25.10 23.39 -11.79
CA ILE A 185 -25.73 24.55 -11.13
C ILE A 185 -26.35 24.26 -9.74
N PRO A 186 -26.83 23.03 -9.38
CA PRO A 186 -27.26 22.72 -8.02
C PRO A 186 -26.20 22.75 -6.90
N VAL A 187 -24.91 22.45 -7.16
CA VAL A 187 -23.91 22.23 -6.08
C VAL A 187 -23.21 23.53 -5.64
N GLN A 188 -23.13 24.54 -6.50
CA GLN A 188 -22.45 25.82 -6.19
C GLN A 188 -23.12 26.64 -5.07
N ASN A 189 -24.42 26.41 -4.85
CA ASN A 189 -25.25 27.12 -3.88
C ASN A 189 -25.44 26.38 -2.55
N LEU A 190 -24.84 25.19 -2.40
CA LEU A 190 -24.99 24.41 -1.17
C LEU A 190 -24.11 24.99 -0.05
N SER A 191 -24.67 25.05 1.16
CA SER A 191 -23.95 25.40 2.37
C SER A 191 -22.91 24.33 2.74
N PRO A 192 -21.87 24.66 3.54
CA PRO A 192 -20.89 23.67 4.02
C PRO A 192 -21.53 22.45 4.69
N LYS A 193 -22.64 22.64 5.42
CA LYS A 193 -23.41 21.58 6.05
C LYS A 193 -24.08 20.64 5.04
N GLU A 194 -24.66 21.19 3.98
CA GLU A 194 -25.29 20.41 2.91
C GLU A 194 -24.24 19.66 2.07
N LEU A 195 -23.08 20.28 1.82
CA LEU A 195 -21.95 19.64 1.16
C LEU A 195 -21.41 18.47 1.96
N LEU A 196 -21.30 18.61 3.28
CA LEU A 196 -20.97 17.50 4.18
C LEU A 196 -22.04 16.41 4.15
N ALA A 197 -23.33 16.75 4.20
CA ALA A 197 -24.40 15.75 4.13
C ALA A 197 -24.37 14.97 2.80
N LEU A 198 -24.10 15.67 1.69
CA LEU A 198 -23.91 15.04 0.38
C LEU A 198 -22.68 14.12 0.39
N SER A 199 -21.56 14.57 0.97
CA SER A 199 -20.34 13.77 1.03
C SER A 199 -20.55 12.47 1.82
N VAL A 200 -21.25 12.52 2.96
CA VAL A 200 -21.62 11.34 3.75
C VAL A 200 -22.52 10.39 2.97
N LYS A 201 -23.43 10.91 2.13
CA LYS A 201 -24.26 10.10 1.22
C LYS A 201 -23.43 9.44 0.11
N HIS A 202 -22.39 10.08 -0.38
CA HIS A 202 -21.44 9.44 -1.32
C HIS A 202 -20.57 8.40 -0.61
N LEU A 203 -20.15 8.64 0.64
CA LEU A 203 -19.42 7.65 1.45
C LEU A 203 -20.23 6.38 1.69
N SER A 204 -21.54 6.49 1.93
CA SER A 204 -22.40 5.31 2.10
C SER A 204 -22.57 4.48 0.82
N ARG A 205 -22.23 5.04 -0.34
CA ARG A 205 -22.18 4.37 -1.66
C ARG A 205 -20.78 3.87 -2.04
N GLU A 206 -19.81 4.00 -1.13
CA GLU A 206 -18.39 3.74 -1.36
C GLU A 206 -17.73 4.64 -2.44
N GLU A 207 -18.39 5.75 -2.80
CA GLU A 207 -17.90 6.75 -3.77
C GLU A 207 -16.95 7.76 -3.08
N LYS A 208 -15.83 7.26 -2.54
CA LYS A 208 -14.90 8.04 -1.70
C LYS A 208 -14.29 9.24 -2.41
N ASP A 209 -14.03 9.14 -3.73
CA ASP A 209 -13.46 10.25 -4.51
C ASP A 209 -14.41 11.44 -4.56
N GLN A 210 -15.70 11.19 -4.79
CA GLN A 210 -16.73 12.23 -4.82
C GLN A 210 -16.93 12.85 -3.44
N ALA A 211 -16.88 12.04 -2.38
CA ALA A 211 -16.93 12.55 -1.01
C ALA A 211 -15.77 13.49 -0.69
N VAL A 212 -14.54 13.17 -1.10
CA VAL A 212 -13.37 14.05 -0.89
C VAL A 212 -13.55 15.38 -1.62
N LEU A 213 -14.06 15.40 -2.85
CA LEU A 213 -14.32 16.64 -3.58
C LEU A 213 -15.33 17.54 -2.85
N LEU A 214 -16.41 16.95 -2.35
CA LEU A 214 -17.45 17.67 -1.61
C LEU A 214 -16.94 18.18 -0.26
N LEU A 215 -16.12 17.41 0.43
CA LEU A 215 -15.48 17.82 1.68
C LEU A 215 -14.46 18.94 1.45
N LYS A 216 -13.70 18.90 0.36
CA LYS A 216 -12.81 20.00 -0.04
C LYS A 216 -13.61 21.27 -0.27
N LEU A 217 -14.69 21.19 -1.05
CA LEU A 217 -15.55 22.34 -1.29
C LEU A 217 -16.18 22.87 0.01
N ALA A 218 -16.58 21.99 0.93
CA ALA A 218 -17.08 22.41 2.24
C ALA A 218 -16.03 23.18 3.05
N LEU A 219 -14.77 22.71 3.04
CA LEU A 219 -13.65 23.34 3.74
C LEU A 219 -13.09 24.58 3.02
N GLU A 220 -13.27 24.72 1.71
CA GLU A 220 -12.98 25.97 0.98
C GLU A 220 -13.95 27.08 1.39
N ARG A 221 -15.22 26.73 1.65
CA ARG A 221 -16.27 27.67 2.06
C ARG A 221 -16.22 28.00 3.54
N ASP A 222 -15.91 27.00 4.37
CA ASP A 222 -15.71 27.16 5.80
C ASP A 222 -14.44 26.40 6.23
N PRO A 223 -13.27 27.06 6.20
CA PRO A 223 -12.00 26.47 6.61
C PRO A 223 -11.95 26.06 8.08
N GLU A 224 -12.92 26.49 8.88
CA GLU A 224 -13.04 26.23 10.31
C GLU A 224 -14.04 25.09 10.61
N TYR A 225 -14.60 24.47 9.56
CA TYR A 225 -15.64 23.45 9.74
C TYR A 225 -15.07 22.12 10.26
N VAL A 226 -14.92 22.01 11.58
CA VAL A 226 -14.31 20.86 12.28
C VAL A 226 -14.91 19.53 11.83
N LYS A 227 -16.24 19.42 11.74
CA LYS A 227 -16.92 18.19 11.33
C LYS A 227 -16.49 17.72 9.94
N ALA A 228 -16.31 18.65 8.99
CA ALA A 228 -15.79 18.32 7.66
C ALA A 228 -14.32 17.89 7.71
N MET A 229 -13.50 18.47 8.60
CA MET A 229 -12.11 18.01 8.81
C MET A 229 -12.06 16.58 9.34
N VAL A 230 -12.88 16.22 10.34
CA VAL A 230 -12.93 14.86 10.88
C VAL A 230 -13.35 13.85 9.83
N VAL A 231 -14.41 14.15 9.07
CA VAL A 231 -14.89 13.27 7.99
C VAL A 231 -13.87 13.19 6.85
N MET A 232 -13.16 14.27 6.53
CA MET A 232 -12.05 14.27 5.58
C MET A 232 -10.92 13.35 6.04
N GLY A 233 -10.44 13.52 7.27
CA GLY A 233 -9.38 12.70 7.86
C GLY A 233 -9.74 11.20 7.85
N GLN A 234 -10.96 10.87 8.27
CA GLN A 234 -11.46 9.48 8.21
C GLN A 234 -11.52 8.95 6.77
N THR A 235 -11.98 9.75 5.82
CA THR A 235 -12.08 9.36 4.40
C THR A 235 -10.71 9.12 3.78
N LEU A 236 -9.74 10.00 4.05
CA LEU A 236 -8.37 9.88 3.57
C LEU A 236 -7.67 8.65 4.16
N MET A 237 -7.88 8.37 5.45
CA MET A 237 -7.40 7.14 6.08
C MET A 237 -7.97 5.90 5.37
N GLN A 238 -9.26 5.87 5.03
CA GLN A 238 -9.87 4.77 4.28
C GLN A 238 -9.38 4.64 2.83
N LYS A 239 -8.69 5.66 2.31
CA LYS A 239 -8.02 5.64 1.00
C LYS A 239 -6.52 5.30 1.11
N GLY A 240 -5.99 5.17 2.33
CA GLY A 240 -4.57 4.90 2.57
C GLY A 240 -3.68 6.15 2.53
N LEU A 241 -4.25 7.36 2.45
CA LEU A 241 -3.52 8.63 2.48
C LEU A 241 -3.36 9.08 3.93
N MET A 242 -2.41 8.49 4.65
CA MET A 242 -2.30 8.63 6.11
C MET A 242 -1.72 9.99 6.52
N GLU A 243 -0.78 10.54 5.75
CA GLU A 243 -0.15 11.84 5.99
C GLU A 243 -1.17 12.98 5.84
N ASP A 244 -1.97 12.97 4.78
CA ASP A 244 -3.03 13.97 4.59
C ASP A 244 -4.11 13.80 5.66
N ALA A 245 -4.45 12.56 6.03
CA ALA A 245 -5.44 12.28 7.07
C ALA A 245 -5.05 12.88 8.42
N ILE A 246 -3.78 12.72 8.83
CA ILE A 246 -3.34 13.22 10.12
C ILE A 246 -3.34 14.75 10.17
N GLU A 247 -3.02 15.43 9.07
CA GLU A 247 -3.09 16.91 9.00
C GLU A 247 -4.50 17.42 9.34
N TYR A 248 -5.54 16.85 8.72
CA TYR A 248 -6.92 17.28 8.99
C TYR A 248 -7.38 16.91 10.40
N LEU A 249 -6.97 15.76 10.93
CA LEU A 249 -7.33 15.33 12.29
C LEU A 249 -6.66 16.21 13.36
N GLU A 250 -5.38 16.53 13.21
CA GLU A 250 -4.66 17.41 14.13
C GLU A 250 -5.19 18.84 14.10
N ARG A 251 -5.58 19.32 12.91
CA ARG A 251 -6.27 20.61 12.78
C ARG A 251 -7.61 20.60 13.50
N ALA A 252 -8.39 19.52 13.38
CA ALA A 252 -9.66 19.38 14.10
C ALA A 252 -9.45 19.38 15.62
N ILE A 253 -8.48 18.60 16.12
CA ILE A 253 -8.12 18.55 17.54
C ILE A 253 -7.69 19.94 18.03
N SER A 254 -6.76 20.58 17.33
CA SER A 254 -6.26 21.92 17.68
C SER A 254 -7.40 22.93 17.80
N LYS A 255 -8.36 22.92 16.87
CA LYS A 255 -9.52 23.83 16.92
C LYS A 255 -10.44 23.54 18.09
N LEU A 256 -10.71 22.26 18.37
CA LEU A 256 -11.53 21.85 19.51
C LEU A 256 -10.86 22.14 20.85
N SER A 257 -9.53 22.07 20.94
CA SER A 257 -8.77 22.39 22.16
C SER A 257 -8.59 23.90 22.38
N LEU A 258 -8.46 24.70 21.31
CA LEU A 258 -8.33 26.16 21.39
C LEU A 258 -9.62 26.84 21.88
N ALA A 259 -10.78 26.23 21.67
CA ALA A 259 -12.07 26.73 22.16
C ALA A 259 -12.30 26.51 23.67
N GLY A 260 -11.32 25.94 24.39
CA GLY A 260 -11.49 25.38 25.73
C GLY A 260 -11.96 23.92 25.68
N HIS A 261 -11.99 23.20 26.81
CA HIS A 261 -12.55 21.84 26.82
C HIS A 261 -13.99 21.90 26.32
N PRO A 262 -14.32 21.23 25.19
CA PRO A 262 -15.63 21.38 24.58
C PRO A 262 -16.70 20.90 25.56
N THR A 263 -17.67 21.75 25.85
CA THR A 263 -18.83 21.41 26.70
C THR A 263 -20.05 21.02 25.87
N GLU A 264 -20.08 21.41 24.60
CA GLU A 264 -21.11 21.01 23.65
C GLU A 264 -20.94 19.54 23.25
N VAL A 265 -22.04 18.77 23.33
CA VAL A 265 -22.07 17.33 23.03
C VAL A 265 -21.45 17.00 21.67
N GLU A 266 -21.73 17.79 20.65
CA GLU A 266 -21.18 17.58 19.29
C GLU A 266 -19.66 17.79 19.26
N ASN A 267 -19.14 18.81 19.95
CA ASN A 267 -17.70 19.09 19.97
C ASN A 267 -16.92 18.05 20.79
N VAL A 268 -17.53 17.52 21.87
CA VAL A 268 -16.98 16.38 22.61
C VAL A 268 -16.90 15.13 21.72
N ASP A 269 -17.98 14.83 20.98
CA ASP A 269 -18.01 13.70 20.04
C ASP A 269 -16.92 13.84 18.95
N LEU A 270 -16.79 15.03 18.37
CA LEU A 270 -15.78 15.33 17.37
C LEU A 270 -14.36 15.23 17.93
N LEU A 271 -14.13 15.63 19.19
CA LEU A 271 -12.82 15.51 19.83
C LEU A 271 -12.46 14.03 20.05
N ILE A 272 -13.40 13.23 20.54
CA ILE A 272 -13.23 11.78 20.72
C ILE A 272 -12.88 11.14 19.38
N LEU A 273 -13.67 11.38 18.34
CA LEU A 273 -13.44 10.82 17.00
C LEU A 273 -12.10 11.27 16.40
N SER A 274 -11.76 12.55 16.54
CA SER A 274 -10.50 13.08 16.00
C SER A 274 -9.29 12.43 16.66
N SER A 275 -9.29 12.38 18.01
CA SER A 275 -8.23 11.74 18.80
C SER A 275 -8.16 10.22 18.55
N GLN A 276 -9.30 9.56 18.39
CA GLN A 276 -9.37 8.14 18.07
C GLN A 276 -8.71 7.85 16.72
N TRP A 277 -9.10 8.58 15.67
CA TRP A 277 -8.54 8.38 14.34
C TRP A 277 -7.08 8.81 14.25
N ALA A 278 -6.68 9.90 14.91
CA ALA A 278 -5.27 10.31 14.99
C ALA A 278 -4.43 9.23 15.66
N GLY A 279 -4.90 8.70 16.80
CA GLY A 279 -4.28 7.58 17.51
C GLY A 279 -4.07 6.36 16.61
N VAL A 280 -5.11 5.94 15.89
CA VAL A 280 -5.04 4.80 14.95
C VAL A 280 -4.07 5.07 13.79
N VAL A 281 -4.07 6.29 13.23
CA VAL A 281 -3.18 6.66 12.12
C VAL A 281 -1.71 6.63 12.57
N TYR A 282 -1.38 7.23 13.71
CA TYR A 282 -0.01 7.20 14.24
C TYR A 282 0.47 5.80 14.60
N MET A 283 -0.40 4.96 15.20
CA MET A 283 -0.10 3.55 15.47
C MET A 283 0.24 2.79 14.19
N LYS A 284 -0.51 3.01 13.10
CA LYS A 284 -0.23 2.40 11.79
C LYS A 284 1.07 2.87 11.13
N GLN A 285 1.47 4.12 11.38
CA GLN A 285 2.75 4.65 10.92
C GLN A 285 3.95 4.20 11.77
N GLY A 286 3.73 3.43 12.85
CA GLY A 286 4.77 3.03 13.78
C GLY A 286 5.17 4.11 14.80
N LYS A 287 4.52 5.28 14.76
CA LYS A 287 4.65 6.37 15.73
C LYS A 287 3.82 6.08 16.98
N LYS A 288 4.22 5.02 17.67
CA LYS A 288 3.41 4.40 18.73
C LYS A 288 3.18 5.34 19.92
N ALA A 289 4.16 6.17 20.29
CA ALA A 289 4.07 7.05 21.45
C ALA A 289 3.06 8.18 21.22
N GLU A 290 3.11 8.80 20.05
CA GLU A 290 2.17 9.83 19.60
C GLU A 290 0.76 9.25 19.51
N GLY A 291 0.63 8.05 18.92
CA GLY A 291 -0.66 7.35 18.85
C GLY A 291 -1.26 7.08 20.22
N LEU A 292 -0.43 6.73 21.21
CA LEU A 292 -0.87 6.46 22.57
C LEU A 292 -1.34 7.74 23.26
N ALA A 293 -0.62 8.85 23.09
CA ALA A 293 -0.98 10.14 23.67
C ALA A 293 -2.38 10.63 23.22
N HIS A 294 -2.71 10.45 21.93
CA HIS A 294 -4.05 10.78 21.43
C HIS A 294 -5.15 9.90 22.04
N LEU A 295 -4.88 8.60 22.20
CA LEU A 295 -5.84 7.69 22.84
C LEU A 295 -6.01 7.98 24.34
N GLU A 296 -4.93 8.35 25.04
CA GLU A 296 -4.98 8.78 26.44
C GLU A 296 -5.77 10.08 26.63
N THR A 297 -5.77 10.96 25.62
CA THR A 297 -6.60 12.17 25.62
C THR A 297 -8.09 11.83 25.68
N ILE A 298 -8.53 10.68 25.13
CA ILE A 298 -9.92 10.25 25.25
C ILE A 298 -10.23 9.88 26.71
N ALA A 299 -9.33 9.17 27.39
CA ALA A 299 -9.51 8.74 28.77
C ALA A 299 -9.47 9.88 29.80
N SER A 300 -8.94 11.05 29.44
CA SER A 300 -8.98 12.25 30.29
C SER A 300 -10.31 13.01 30.20
N LEU A 301 -11.15 12.70 29.22
CA LEU A 301 -12.48 13.29 29.07
C LEU A 301 -13.46 12.69 30.10
N LYS A 302 -14.41 13.51 30.54
CA LYS A 302 -15.56 13.02 31.30
C LYS A 302 -16.40 12.12 30.39
N GLU A 303 -16.83 10.97 30.91
CA GLU A 303 -17.74 10.05 30.22
C GLU A 303 -18.96 10.82 29.67
N PRO A 304 -19.22 10.78 28.34
CA PRO A 304 -20.36 11.45 27.77
C PRO A 304 -21.70 10.81 28.17
N GLU A 305 -22.72 11.64 28.40
CA GLU A 305 -24.09 11.16 28.67
C GLU A 305 -24.85 10.84 27.40
N ASP A 306 -24.53 11.51 26.28
CA ASP A 306 -25.18 11.26 24.99
C ASP A 306 -24.86 9.85 24.48
N PRO A 307 -25.87 9.04 24.09
CA PRO A 307 -25.66 7.65 23.69
C PRO A 307 -24.65 7.47 22.55
N LYS A 308 -24.62 8.38 21.58
CA LYS A 308 -23.73 8.29 20.42
C LYS A 308 -22.29 8.62 20.83
N SER A 309 -22.09 9.74 21.52
CA SER A 309 -20.77 10.13 22.02
C SER A 309 -20.22 9.12 23.01
N LYS A 310 -21.09 8.53 23.83
CA LYS A 310 -20.76 7.47 24.79
C LYS A 310 -20.27 6.20 24.09
N ALA A 311 -20.91 5.79 23.00
CA ALA A 311 -20.44 4.66 22.20
C ALA A 311 -19.03 4.90 21.65
N HIS A 312 -18.79 6.07 21.02
CA HIS A 312 -17.46 6.43 20.53
C HIS A 312 -16.41 6.52 21.64
N TYR A 313 -16.79 7.03 22.82
CA TYR A 313 -15.91 7.09 23.99
C TYR A 313 -15.42 5.69 24.40
N PHE A 314 -16.33 4.71 24.52
CA PHE A 314 -15.94 3.33 24.85
C PHE A 314 -15.18 2.62 23.72
N ASP A 315 -15.48 2.92 22.45
CA ASP A 315 -14.67 2.45 21.33
C ASP A 315 -13.23 3.00 21.39
N GLY A 316 -13.08 4.27 21.78
CA GLY A 316 -11.77 4.90 22.04
C GLY A 316 -11.03 4.26 23.21
N LEU A 317 -11.72 3.98 24.33
CA LEU A 317 -11.13 3.28 25.48
C LEU A 317 -10.71 1.85 25.15
N LEU A 318 -11.43 1.15 24.27
CA LEU A 318 -11.05 -0.17 23.79
C LEU A 318 -9.73 -0.11 23.00
N LEU A 319 -9.60 0.87 22.11
CA LEU A 319 -8.37 1.12 21.37
C LEU A 319 -7.21 1.50 22.29
N LEU A 320 -7.47 2.32 23.32
CA LEU A 320 -6.48 2.64 24.34
C LEU A 320 -6.04 1.40 25.12
N ALA A 321 -6.97 0.54 25.54
CA ALA A 321 -6.64 -0.70 26.25
C ALA A 321 -5.76 -1.62 25.40
N SER A 322 -6.08 -1.77 24.11
CA SER A 322 -5.24 -2.51 23.16
C SER A 322 -3.84 -1.90 23.03
N ALA A 323 -3.75 -0.58 22.89
CA ALA A 323 -2.47 0.11 22.78
C ALA A 323 -1.62 -0.03 24.06
N LEU A 324 -2.23 0.14 25.23
CA LEU A 324 -1.54 -0.01 26.53
C LEU A 324 -1.00 -1.43 26.72
N PHE A 325 -1.75 -2.44 26.27
CA PHE A 325 -1.29 -3.82 26.30
C PHE A 325 -0.06 -4.04 25.41
N ASP A 326 -0.07 -3.52 24.18
CA ASP A 326 1.08 -3.56 23.26
C ASP A 326 2.32 -2.84 23.81
N PHE A 327 2.11 -1.82 24.65
CA PHE A 327 3.15 -1.09 25.37
C PHE A 327 3.60 -1.77 26.68
N GLY A 328 3.02 -2.91 27.05
CA GLY A 328 3.31 -3.62 28.29
C GLY A 328 2.68 -3.01 29.55
N ARG A 329 1.85 -1.96 29.43
CA ARG A 329 1.12 -1.31 30.54
C ARG A 329 -0.16 -2.11 30.89
N LYS A 330 0.01 -3.40 31.19
CA LYS A 330 -1.10 -4.37 31.33
C LYS A 330 -2.11 -4.00 32.43
N ALA A 331 -1.65 -3.48 33.56
CA ALA A 331 -2.53 -3.07 34.66
C ALA A 331 -3.49 -1.93 34.26
N GLU A 332 -3.00 -0.97 33.48
CA GLU A 332 -3.80 0.14 32.96
C GLU A 332 -4.74 -0.33 31.84
N ALA A 333 -4.25 -1.19 30.94
CA ALA A 333 -5.08 -1.84 29.94
C ALA A 333 -6.27 -2.58 30.57
N LEU A 334 -6.04 -3.35 31.64
CA LEU A 334 -7.07 -4.06 32.37
C LEU A 334 -8.11 -3.11 33.00
N LYS A 335 -7.67 -1.96 33.53
CA LYS A 335 -8.57 -0.94 34.11
C LYS A 335 -9.56 -0.44 33.06
N PHE A 336 -9.08 -0.04 31.87
CA PHE A 336 -9.94 0.45 30.80
C PHE A 336 -10.81 -0.65 30.20
N LEU A 337 -10.27 -1.86 30.03
CA LEU A 337 -11.02 -3.00 29.49
C LEU A 337 -12.19 -3.40 30.39
N LYS A 338 -12.04 -3.33 31.72
CA LYS A 338 -13.16 -3.53 32.67
C LYS A 338 -14.30 -2.52 32.45
N LEU A 339 -13.97 -1.26 32.19
CA LEU A 339 -14.98 -0.23 31.88
C LEU A 339 -15.69 -0.52 30.56
N VAL A 340 -14.94 -0.90 29.52
CA VAL A 340 -15.49 -1.28 28.21
C VAL A 340 -16.41 -2.50 28.31
N VAL A 341 -16.04 -3.52 29.08
CA VAL A 341 -16.87 -4.72 29.29
C VAL A 341 -18.13 -4.41 30.09
N ALA A 342 -18.04 -3.53 31.09
CA ALA A 342 -19.20 -3.08 31.85
C ALA A 342 -20.23 -2.34 30.96
N TYR A 343 -19.75 -1.56 29.98
CA TYR A 343 -20.61 -0.91 28.99
C TYR A 343 -21.13 -1.89 27.93
N ASN A 344 -20.25 -2.76 27.40
CA ASN A 344 -20.58 -3.73 26.37
C ASN A 344 -19.94 -5.11 26.69
N PRO A 345 -20.72 -6.05 27.27
CA PRO A 345 -20.24 -7.36 27.68
C PRO A 345 -19.66 -8.24 26.56
N LYS A 346 -19.89 -7.87 25.28
CA LYS A 346 -19.32 -8.58 24.12
C LYS A 346 -17.80 -8.67 24.18
N TYR A 347 -17.12 -7.73 24.82
CA TYR A 347 -15.66 -7.70 24.91
C TYR A 347 -15.09 -8.53 26.07
N ASN A 348 -15.91 -9.29 26.80
CA ASN A 348 -15.44 -10.07 27.97
C ASN A 348 -14.36 -11.10 27.61
N TYR A 349 -14.34 -11.61 26.38
CA TYR A 349 -13.29 -12.53 25.94
C TYR A 349 -11.89 -11.90 25.98
N LEU A 350 -11.76 -10.60 25.68
CA LEU A 350 -10.49 -9.87 25.76
C LEU A 350 -10.01 -9.75 27.22
N LEU A 351 -10.96 -9.62 28.16
CA LEU A 351 -10.65 -9.55 29.59
C LEU A 351 -10.08 -10.88 30.10
N GLU A 352 -10.66 -11.99 29.66
CA GLU A 352 -10.19 -13.33 30.02
C GLU A 352 -8.83 -13.65 29.39
N GLU A 353 -8.60 -13.25 28.14
CA GLU A 353 -7.30 -13.40 27.46
C GLU A 353 -6.19 -12.65 28.21
N LEU A 354 -6.44 -11.39 28.60
CA LEU A 354 -5.47 -10.58 29.31
C LEU A 354 -5.17 -11.09 30.73
N LYS A 355 -6.17 -11.65 31.44
CA LYS A 355 -5.97 -12.32 32.73
C LYS A 355 -5.14 -13.60 32.59
N ASN A 356 -5.44 -14.42 31.58
CA ASN A 356 -4.75 -15.69 31.38
C ASN A 356 -3.25 -15.47 31.12
N GLU A 357 -2.87 -14.44 30.37
CA GLU A 357 -1.46 -14.08 30.20
C GLU A 357 -0.81 -13.55 31.49
N GLU A 358 -1.54 -12.83 32.33
CA GLU A 358 -1.04 -12.37 33.63
C GLU A 358 -0.79 -13.56 34.58
N TYR A 359 -1.69 -14.55 34.58
CA TYR A 359 -1.50 -15.81 35.29
C TYR A 359 -0.33 -16.63 34.75
N ASP A 360 -0.17 -16.71 33.43
CA ASP A 360 0.92 -17.46 32.80
C ASP A 360 2.28 -16.79 33.10
N PHE A 361 2.36 -15.46 33.05
CA PHE A 361 3.55 -14.72 33.46
C PHE A 361 3.86 -14.88 34.96
N ALA A 362 2.86 -14.76 35.84
CA ALA A 362 3.04 -14.91 37.28
C ALA A 362 3.42 -16.35 37.68
N SER A 363 2.86 -17.36 37.01
CA SER A 363 3.21 -18.76 37.23
C SER A 363 4.64 -19.09 36.76
N ASN A 364 5.06 -18.50 35.63
CA ASN A 364 6.42 -18.60 35.13
C ASN A 364 7.44 -17.92 36.08
N LEU A 365 7.10 -16.77 36.66
CA LEU A 365 7.93 -16.12 37.69
C LEU A 365 8.03 -16.96 38.99
N ALA A 366 6.91 -17.54 39.43
CA ALA A 366 6.86 -18.36 40.63
C ALA A 366 7.61 -19.69 40.46
N SER A 367 7.61 -20.27 39.26
CA SER A 367 8.37 -21.49 38.94
C SER A 367 9.87 -21.23 38.75
N SER A 368 10.25 -20.04 38.25
CA SER A 368 11.65 -19.60 38.18
C SER A 368 12.26 -19.47 39.59
N ARG A 369 11.55 -18.83 40.53
CA ARG A 369 12.04 -18.68 41.92
C ARG A 369 12.15 -20.00 42.70
N ARG A 370 11.44 -21.06 42.31
CA ARG A 370 11.51 -22.38 42.95
C ARG A 370 12.67 -23.25 42.46
N ARG A 371 13.37 -22.87 41.37
CA ARG A 371 14.55 -23.60 40.87
C ARG A 371 15.86 -23.14 41.50
N ASP A 372 15.84 -22.01 42.21
CA ASP A 372 17.02 -21.39 42.82
C ASP A 372 17.13 -21.67 44.34
N TYR A 373 16.42 -22.69 44.85
CA TYR A 373 16.51 -23.16 46.25
C TYR A 373 16.90 -24.63 46.34
#